data_AF-A0A1L8D399-F1
#
_entry.id   AF-A0A1L8D399-F1
#
_cell.length_a   1.000
_cell.length_b   1.000
_cell.length_c   1.000
_cell.angle_alpha   90.00
_cell.angle_beta   90.00
_cell.angle_gamma   90.00
#
_symmetry.space_group_name_H-M   'P 1'
#
loop_
_entity.id
_entity.type
_entity.pdbx_description
1 polymer ?
#
loop_
_entity_poly.entity_id
_entity_poly.type
_entity_poly.pdbx_seq_one_letter_code
_entity_poly.pdbx_strand_id
1 'polypeptide(L)'
;MYVIKKQWLLGIGIFLVLVLALIVTVPRPEESLTSTKPDTVVDNSLTTAKNLGEFRLMREKNRSYLIESLKELGVNRQAAEERILKILDFKEKESFLEETLKARYDTDVVAYLQDTQAVVVVKKEEDDKIRMEIRDFVAQNLNYPAGKVLVIFK
;
A
#
# COMPACT_ATOMS: atom_id res chain seq x y z
N MET A 1 -42.11 -16.81 -45.44
CA MET A 1 -41.04 -17.82 -45.29
C MET A 1 -39.74 -17.15 -45.75
N TYR A 2 -38.95 -16.59 -44.83
CA TYR A 2 -37.74 -15.82 -45.17
C TYR A 2 -36.53 -16.75 -45.20
N VAL A 3 -36.02 -17.05 -46.39
CA VAL A 3 -34.78 -17.82 -46.58
C VAL A 3 -33.61 -16.85 -46.44
N ILE A 4 -33.08 -16.73 -45.22
CA ILE A 4 -31.82 -16.02 -44.98
C ILE A 4 -30.72 -16.83 -45.68
N LYS A 5 -30.18 -16.29 -46.79
CA LYS A 5 -29.06 -16.89 -47.51
C LYS A 5 -27.86 -17.01 -46.54
N LYS A 6 -27.41 -18.25 -46.28
CA LYS A 6 -26.26 -18.62 -45.41
C LYS A 6 -25.00 -17.76 -45.62
N GLN A 7 -24.83 -17.12 -46.79
CA GLN A 7 -23.72 -16.23 -47.10
C GLN A 7 -23.69 -14.94 -46.26
N TRP A 8 -24.84 -14.43 -45.80
CA TRP A 8 -24.89 -13.21 -44.97
C TRP A 8 -24.37 -13.44 -43.55
N LEU A 9 -24.62 -14.63 -42.97
CA LEU A 9 -24.14 -14.99 -41.63
C LEU A 9 -22.61 -15.14 -41.58
N LEU A 10 -22.00 -15.63 -42.66
CA LEU A 10 -20.53 -15.72 -42.78
C LEU A 10 -19.88 -14.34 -42.91
N GLY A 11 -20.50 -13.41 -43.64
CA GLY A 11 -20.01 -12.04 -43.77
C GLY A 11 -20.02 -11.26 -42.45
N ILE A 12 -21.09 -11.42 -41.65
CA ILE A 12 -21.22 -10.77 -40.34
C ILE A 12 -20.18 -11.34 -39.35
N GLY A 13 -19.93 -12.65 -39.38
CA GLY A 13 -18.92 -13.29 -38.52
C GLY A 13 -17.50 -12.79 -38.79
N ILE A 14 -17.12 -12.65 -40.07
CA ILE A 14 -15.79 -12.15 -40.46
C ILE A 14 -15.64 -10.66 -40.10
N PHE A 15 -16.70 -9.86 -40.27
CA PHE A 15 -16.69 -8.46 -39.90
C PHE A 15 -16.52 -8.25 -38.38
N LEU A 16 -17.19 -9.06 -37.56
CA LEU A 16 -17.05 -9.02 -36.10
C LEU A 16 -15.64 -9.40 -35.62
N VAL A 17 -15.01 -10.40 -36.24
CA VAL A 17 -13.64 -10.80 -35.90
C VAL A 17 -12.62 -9.73 -36.31
N LEU A 18 -12.81 -9.07 -37.46
CA LEU A 18 -11.94 -7.97 -37.89
C LEU A 18 -12.05 -6.72 -37.01
N VAL A 19 -13.26 -6.37 -36.55
CA VAL A 19 -13.46 -5.25 -35.63
C VAL A 19 -12.89 -5.55 -34.25
N LEU A 20 -13.04 -6.77 -33.74
CA LEU A 20 -12.41 -7.20 -32.47
C LEU A 20 -10.88 -7.22 -32.56
N ALA A 21 -10.30 -7.66 -33.68
CA ALA A 21 -8.86 -7.63 -33.89
C ALA A 21 -8.30 -6.20 -33.96
N LEU A 22 -9.06 -5.24 -34.51
CA LEU A 22 -8.63 -3.84 -34.58
C LEU A 22 -8.64 -3.13 -33.22
N ILE A 23 -9.54 -3.50 -32.31
CA ILE A 23 -9.61 -2.93 -30.95
C ILE A 23 -8.43 -3.41 -30.08
N VAL A 24 -7.87 -4.60 -30.35
CA VAL A 24 -6.75 -5.18 -29.58
C VAL A 24 -5.39 -4.60 -29.96
N THR A 25 -5.26 -3.97 -31.14
CA THR A 25 -3.96 -3.52 -31.67
C THR A 25 -3.78 -2.00 -31.75
N VAL A 26 -4.61 -1.20 -31.09
CA VAL A 26 -4.29 0.23 -30.90
C VAL A 26 -3.32 0.31 -29.71
N PRO A 27 -2.02 0.59 -29.89
CA PRO A 27 -1.17 0.98 -28.79
C PRO A 27 -1.76 2.28 -28.24
N ARG A 28 -2.41 2.17 -27.08
CA ARG A 28 -2.88 3.30 -26.32
C ARG A 28 -1.69 4.24 -26.16
N PRO A 29 -1.76 5.50 -26.63
CA PRO A 29 -0.69 6.44 -26.32
C PRO A 29 -0.57 6.44 -24.80
N GLU A 30 0.64 6.17 -24.32
CA GLU A 30 1.01 6.38 -22.94
C GLU A 30 0.79 7.87 -22.67
N GLU A 31 -0.41 8.21 -22.22
CA GLU A 31 -0.63 9.44 -21.49
C GLU A 31 0.27 9.31 -20.27
N SER A 32 1.45 9.91 -20.38
CA SER A 32 2.26 10.31 -19.25
C SER A 32 1.43 11.31 -18.46
N LEU A 33 0.47 10.79 -17.70
CA LEU A 33 0.09 11.40 -16.47
C LEU A 33 1.37 11.37 -15.65
N THR A 34 2.13 12.46 -15.71
CA THR A 34 2.84 13.00 -14.56
C THR A 34 1.79 13.31 -13.50
N SER A 35 1.12 12.26 -13.02
CA SER A 35 0.66 12.17 -11.67
C SER A 35 1.96 12.15 -10.90
N THR A 36 2.33 13.33 -10.42
CA THR A 36 3.11 13.46 -9.19
C THR A 36 2.28 12.75 -8.12
N LYS A 37 2.25 11.41 -8.17
CA LYS A 37 2.13 10.62 -6.95
C LYS A 37 3.15 11.27 -6.02
N PRO A 38 2.80 11.56 -4.76
CA PRO A 38 3.86 11.67 -3.79
C PRO A 38 4.57 10.33 -3.88
N ASP A 39 5.70 10.34 -4.60
CA ASP A 39 6.66 9.25 -4.59
C ASP A 39 6.78 8.91 -3.13
N THR A 40 6.54 7.63 -2.85
CA THR A 40 6.75 7.02 -1.55
C THR A 40 7.91 7.74 -0.90
N VAL A 41 7.60 8.62 0.06
CA VAL A 41 8.60 9.12 0.99
C VAL A 41 8.92 7.89 1.83
N VAL A 42 9.73 7.00 1.24
CA VAL A 42 10.57 6.08 1.98
C VAL A 42 11.58 7.00 2.60
N ASP A 43 11.13 7.58 3.70
CA ASP A 43 11.80 8.54 4.52
C ASP A 43 13.05 7.83 5.04
N ASN A 44 14.21 8.07 4.41
CA ASN A 44 15.52 7.72 4.98
C ASN A 44 15.68 8.31 6.41
N SER A 45 14.78 9.21 6.82
CA SER A 45 14.66 9.76 8.16
C SER A 45 14.21 8.72 9.21
N LEU A 46 13.39 7.72 8.89
CA LEU A 46 12.92 6.72 9.86
C LEU A 46 14.02 5.77 10.33
N THR A 47 15.00 5.48 9.48
CA THR A 47 16.22 4.75 9.84
C THR A 47 17.22 5.58 10.66
N THR A 48 17.05 6.91 10.69
CA THR A 48 17.96 7.86 11.35
C THR A 48 17.63 8.06 12.85
N ALA A 49 16.46 7.61 13.31
CA ALA A 49 16.06 7.74 14.71
C ALA A 49 17.05 6.98 15.63
N LYS A 50 17.56 7.70 16.65
CA LYS A 50 18.53 7.16 17.62
C LYS A 50 17.87 6.29 18.67
N ASN A 51 16.58 6.50 18.94
CA ASN A 51 15.80 5.73 19.91
C ASN A 51 14.33 5.57 19.46
N LEU A 52 13.59 4.67 20.12
CA LEU A 52 12.17 4.41 19.83
C LEU A 52 11.26 5.63 20.07
N GLY A 53 11.63 6.52 21.00
CA GLY A 53 10.87 7.74 21.29
C GLY A 53 10.88 8.72 20.11
N GLU A 54 12.04 8.94 19.51
CA GLU A 54 12.20 9.75 18.29
C GLU A 54 11.41 9.15 17.13
N PHE A 55 11.43 7.81 16.97
CA PHE A 55 10.67 7.14 15.93
C PHE A 55 9.16 7.35 16.11
N ARG A 56 8.62 7.23 17.33
CA ARG A 56 7.21 7.53 17.64
C ARG A 56 6.85 8.97 17.28
N LEU A 57 7.73 9.91 17.65
CA LEU A 57 7.52 11.33 17.38
C LEU A 57 7.51 11.62 15.88
N MET A 58 8.47 11.07 15.12
CA MET A 58 8.55 11.24 13.67
C MET A 58 7.34 10.63 12.98
N ARG A 59 6.93 9.43 13.37
CA ARG A 59 5.71 8.78 12.88
C ARG A 59 4.48 9.68 13.06
N GLU A 60 4.29 10.25 14.25
CA GLU A 60 3.11 11.09 14.53
C GLU A 60 3.14 12.42 13.77
N LYS A 61 4.34 13.02 13.62
CA LYS A 61 4.54 14.21 12.79
C LYS A 61 4.20 13.93 11.33
N ASN A 62 4.73 12.84 10.77
CA ASN A 62 4.46 12.43 9.39
C ASN A 62 2.97 12.16 9.19
N ARG A 63 2.30 11.51 10.15
CA ARG A 63 0.86 11.27 10.09
C ARG A 63 0.06 12.58 10.08
N SER A 64 0.39 13.49 10.99
CA SER A 64 -0.28 14.79 11.10
C SER A 64 -0.15 15.59 9.81
N TYR A 65 1.07 15.67 9.26
CA TYR A 65 1.35 16.35 8.00
C TYR A 65 0.58 15.74 6.81
N LEU A 66 0.53 14.41 6.72
CA LEU A 66 -0.24 13.73 5.66
C LEU A 66 -1.74 14.02 5.77
N ILE A 67 -2.30 14.01 6.98
CA ILE A 67 -3.72 14.33 7.17
C ILE A 67 -4.02 15.79 6.82
N GLU A 68 -3.14 16.72 7.21
CA GLU A 68 -3.31 18.15 6.92
C GLU A 68 -3.24 18.43 5.43
N SER A 69 -2.21 17.93 4.75
CA SER A 69 -2.09 18.06 3.29
C SER A 69 -3.27 17.43 2.52
N LEU A 70 -3.83 16.32 2.99
CA LEU A 70 -5.03 15.72 2.38
C LEU A 70 -6.29 16.58 2.57
N LYS A 71 -6.40 17.31 3.70
CA LYS A 71 -7.51 18.24 3.93
C LYS A 71 -7.44 19.47 3.02
N GLU A 72 -6.24 19.90 2.64
CA GLU A 72 -6.01 21.05 1.76
C GLU A 72 -6.32 20.74 0.27
N LEU A 73 -6.35 19.47 -0.13
CA LEU A 73 -6.65 19.04 -1.50
C LEU A 73 -8.15 19.23 -1.85
N GLY A 74 -8.54 20.46 -2.17
CA GLY A 74 -9.91 20.86 -2.48
C GLY A 74 -10.54 20.30 -3.77
N VAL A 75 -9.79 19.56 -4.59
CA VAL A 75 -10.24 19.12 -5.93
C VAL A 75 -10.71 17.66 -5.97
N ASN A 76 -10.29 16.82 -5.00
CA ASN A 76 -10.62 15.38 -5.00
C ASN A 76 -10.98 14.87 -3.60
N ARG A 77 -11.97 15.54 -2.99
CA ARG A 77 -12.37 15.39 -1.59
C ARG A 77 -12.65 13.94 -1.18
N GLN A 78 -13.32 13.16 -2.03
CA GLN A 78 -13.65 11.77 -1.73
C GLN A 78 -12.40 10.89 -1.60
N ALA A 79 -11.45 11.01 -2.54
CA ALA A 79 -10.19 10.28 -2.48
C ALA A 79 -9.34 10.69 -1.27
N ALA A 80 -9.38 11.98 -0.89
CA ALA A 80 -8.71 12.48 0.30
C ALA A 80 -9.34 11.94 1.59
N GLU A 81 -10.68 11.89 1.68
CA GLU A 81 -11.41 11.33 2.82
C GLU A 81 -11.14 9.82 2.97
N GLU A 82 -11.21 9.04 1.88
CA GLU A 82 -10.84 7.62 1.88
C GLU A 82 -9.40 7.41 2.36
N ARG A 83 -8.50 8.29 1.95
CA ARG A 83 -7.09 8.24 2.35
C ARG A 83 -6.90 8.52 3.84
N ILE A 84 -7.61 9.52 4.38
CA ILE A 84 -7.59 9.83 5.81
C ILE A 84 -8.12 8.64 6.62
N LEU A 85 -9.24 8.03 6.20
CA LEU A 85 -9.79 6.84 6.85
C LEU A 85 -8.77 5.70 6.85
N LYS A 86 -8.06 5.49 5.75
CA LYS A 86 -6.99 4.49 5.66
C LYS A 86 -5.83 4.77 6.63
N ILE A 87 -5.43 6.04 6.77
CA ILE A 87 -4.38 6.44 7.72
C ILE A 87 -4.81 6.17 9.18
N LEU A 88 -6.09 6.39 9.49
CA LEU A 88 -6.64 6.10 10.82
C LEU A 88 -6.71 4.58 11.09
N ASP A 89 -7.14 3.80 10.10
CA ASP A 89 -7.10 2.33 10.16
C ASP A 89 -5.67 1.80 10.38
N PHE A 90 -4.68 2.37 9.69
CA PHE A 90 -3.27 2.05 9.94
C PHE A 90 -2.85 2.37 11.37
N LYS A 91 -3.28 3.51 11.94
CA LYS A 91 -2.97 3.86 13.33
C LYS A 91 -3.51 2.82 14.33
N GLU A 92 -4.74 2.35 14.12
CA GLU A 92 -5.33 1.31 14.98
C GLU A 92 -4.58 -0.02 14.86
N LYS A 93 -4.26 -0.43 13.64
CA LYS A 93 -3.47 -1.64 13.35
C LYS A 93 -2.06 -1.58 13.91
N GLU A 94 -1.42 -0.42 13.87
CA GLU A 94 -0.12 -0.18 14.51
C GLU A 94 -0.19 -0.38 16.02
N SER A 95 -1.20 0.18 16.70
CA SER A 95 -1.39 0.00 18.14
C SER A 95 -1.60 -1.47 18.51
N PHE A 96 -2.47 -2.17 17.78
CA PHE A 96 -2.70 -3.60 17.97
C PHE A 96 -1.42 -4.43 17.80
N LEU A 97 -0.65 -4.13 16.74
CA LEU A 97 0.62 -4.79 16.46
C LEU A 97 1.63 -4.51 17.58
N GLU A 98 1.76 -3.27 18.02
CA GLU A 98 2.65 -2.92 19.13
C GLU A 98 2.29 -3.65 20.42
N GLU A 99 1.03 -3.64 20.83
CA GLU A 99 0.59 -4.31 22.07
C GLU A 99 0.84 -5.81 22.02
N THR A 100 0.52 -6.44 20.88
CA THR A 100 0.71 -7.89 20.70
C THR A 100 2.19 -8.27 20.74
N LEU A 101 3.06 -7.52 20.05
CA LEU A 101 4.49 -7.80 20.00
C LEU A 101 5.18 -7.46 21.33
N LYS A 102 4.76 -6.40 22.01
CA LYS A 102 5.23 -6.06 23.37
C LYS A 102 4.91 -7.20 24.34
N ALA A 103 3.67 -7.69 24.34
CA ALA A 103 3.27 -8.80 25.21
C ALA A 103 3.99 -10.11 24.90
N ARG A 104 4.25 -10.40 23.60
CA ARG A 104 4.90 -11.65 23.18
C ARG A 104 6.39 -11.69 23.52
N TYR A 105 7.09 -10.58 23.32
CA TYR A 105 8.55 -10.55 23.40
C TYR A 105 9.10 -9.80 24.62
N ASP A 106 8.23 -9.28 25.47
CA ASP A 106 8.55 -8.49 26.67
C ASP A 106 9.55 -7.36 26.38
N THR A 107 9.29 -6.62 25.30
CA THR A 107 10.16 -5.55 24.82
C THR A 107 9.34 -4.40 24.25
N ASP A 108 9.95 -3.21 24.19
CA ASP A 108 9.33 -2.07 23.57
C ASP A 108 9.36 -2.18 22.04
N VAL A 109 8.22 -1.90 21.41
CA VAL A 109 8.01 -2.02 19.97
C VAL A 109 7.37 -0.75 19.44
N VAL A 110 7.76 -0.36 18.23
CA VAL A 110 7.08 0.68 17.45
C VAL A 110 6.78 0.16 16.06
N ALA A 111 5.53 0.25 15.65
CA ALA A 111 5.10 -0.13 14.31
C ALA A 111 4.77 1.09 13.46
N TYR A 112 5.05 1.04 12.18
CA TYR A 112 4.62 2.06 11.23
C TYR A 112 4.16 1.41 9.94
N LEU A 113 2.88 1.57 9.63
CA LEU A 113 2.23 0.96 8.48
C LEU A 113 1.99 2.03 7.41
N GLN A 114 2.39 1.70 6.19
CA GLN A 114 2.17 2.51 4.99
C GLN A 114 1.63 1.60 3.89
N ASP A 115 0.99 2.17 2.88
CA ASP A 115 0.41 1.40 1.76
C ASP A 115 1.24 0.26 1.20
N THR A 116 2.54 0.49 1.04
CA THR A 116 3.44 -0.38 0.29
C THR A 116 4.42 -1.10 1.18
N GLN A 117 4.53 -0.71 2.45
CA GLN A 117 5.50 -1.23 3.39
C GLN A 117 5.06 -1.10 4.84
N ALA A 118 5.50 -2.05 5.65
CA ALA A 118 5.37 -2.02 7.10
C ALA A 118 6.77 -1.98 7.72
N VAL A 119 6.97 -1.11 8.69
CA VAL A 119 8.23 -1.00 9.45
C VAL A 119 7.93 -1.34 10.91
N VAL A 120 8.66 -2.29 11.47
CA VAL A 120 8.55 -2.68 12.88
C VAL A 120 9.92 -2.49 13.52
N VAL A 121 10.00 -1.68 14.56
CA VAL A 121 11.21 -1.44 15.34
C VAL A 121 11.06 -2.11 16.70
N VAL A 122 12.01 -2.97 17.06
CA VAL A 122 11.99 -3.77 18.28
C VAL A 122 13.21 -3.43 19.12
N LYS A 123 13.01 -3.16 20.41
CA LYS A 123 14.10 -2.84 21.35
C LYS A 123 14.76 -4.11 21.90
N LYS A 124 15.45 -4.86 21.04
CA LYS A 124 16.05 -6.15 21.37
C LYS A 124 17.28 -6.37 20.49
N GLU A 125 18.17 -7.25 20.93
CA GLU A 125 19.26 -7.75 20.10
C GLU A 125 18.73 -8.42 18.82
N GLU A 126 19.54 -8.37 17.77
CA GLU A 126 19.19 -8.93 16.48
C GLU A 126 18.99 -10.44 16.57
N ASP A 127 17.80 -10.89 16.17
CA ASP A 127 17.42 -12.30 16.17
C ASP A 127 16.61 -12.60 14.89
N ASP A 128 17.20 -13.42 14.02
CA ASP A 128 16.59 -13.79 12.73
C ASP A 128 15.29 -14.58 12.90
N LYS A 129 15.14 -15.36 13.97
CA LYS A 129 13.91 -16.09 14.24
C LYS A 129 12.80 -15.12 14.60
N ILE A 130 13.06 -14.17 15.49
CA ILE A 130 12.10 -13.12 15.86
C ILE A 130 11.74 -12.28 14.63
N ARG A 131 12.73 -11.93 13.80
CA ARG A 131 12.52 -11.20 12.55
C ARG A 131 11.53 -11.92 11.64
N MET A 132 11.71 -13.22 11.41
CA MET A 132 10.80 -14.02 10.58
C MET A 132 9.41 -14.13 11.21
N GLU A 133 9.32 -14.41 12.51
CA GLU A 133 8.04 -14.51 13.22
C GLU A 133 7.24 -13.20 13.15
N ILE A 134 7.91 -12.04 13.27
CA ILE A 134 7.27 -10.73 13.11
C ILE A 134 6.79 -10.53 11.67
N ARG A 135 7.60 -10.86 10.67
CA ARG A 135 7.21 -10.74 9.25
C ARG A 135 5.98 -11.59 8.95
N ASP A 136 5.98 -12.84 9.41
CA ASP A 136 4.86 -13.76 9.22
C ASP A 136 3.61 -13.28 9.94
N PHE A 137 3.76 -12.78 11.18
CA PHE A 137 2.64 -12.21 11.94
C PHE A 137 2.01 -11.02 11.23
N VAL A 138 2.83 -10.07 10.75
CA VAL A 138 2.35 -8.89 10.02
C VAL A 138 1.70 -9.29 8.70
N ALA A 139 2.28 -10.26 7.98
CA ALA A 139 1.73 -10.73 6.72
C ALA A 139 0.37 -11.40 6.89
N GLN A 140 0.22 -12.26 7.90
CA GLN A 140 -1.02 -13.00 8.17
C GLN A 140 -2.15 -12.12 8.71
N ASN A 141 -1.84 -11.18 9.61
CA ASN A 141 -2.88 -10.41 10.31
C ASN A 141 -3.25 -9.11 9.58
N LEU A 142 -2.34 -8.54 8.80
CA LEU A 142 -2.51 -7.20 8.21
C LEU A 142 -2.49 -7.20 6.67
N ASN A 143 -2.45 -8.39 6.04
CA ASN A 143 -2.42 -8.57 4.58
C ASN A 143 -1.25 -7.83 3.89
N TYR A 144 -0.10 -7.72 4.56
CA TYR A 144 1.12 -7.21 3.95
C TYR A 144 1.89 -8.34 3.25
N PRO A 145 2.47 -8.12 2.06
CA PRO A 145 3.44 -9.06 1.51
C PRO A 145 4.65 -9.17 2.44
N ALA A 146 5.11 -10.38 2.76
CA ALA A 146 6.24 -10.59 3.68
C ALA A 146 7.51 -9.82 3.26
N GLY A 147 7.76 -9.70 1.95
CA GLY A 147 8.89 -8.92 1.39
C GLY A 147 8.76 -7.39 1.54
N LYS A 148 7.63 -6.90 2.04
CA LYS A 148 7.36 -5.48 2.33
C LYS A 148 7.35 -5.16 3.83
N VAL A 149 7.73 -6.12 4.67
CA VAL A 149 7.84 -5.95 6.12
C VAL A 149 9.32 -5.82 6.53
N LEU A 150 9.71 -4.61 6.91
CA LEU A 150 11.03 -4.29 7.43
C LEU A 150 11.02 -4.38 8.95
N VAL A 151 11.90 -5.22 9.51
CA VAL A 151 12.08 -5.36 10.95
C VAL A 151 13.46 -4.83 11.34
N ILE A 152 13.50 -3.87 12.26
CA ILE A 152 14.70 -3.18 12.73
C ILE A 152 14.88 -3.48 14.22
N PHE A 153 16.08 -3.93 14.59
CA PHE A 153 16.48 -4.15 15.98
C PHE A 153 17.28 -2.95 16.48
N LYS A 154 17.00 -2.50 17.70
CA LYS A 154 17.61 -1.31 18.35
C LYS A 154 17.95 -1.59 19.80
#